data_AF-A0AAV5JIG3-F1
#
_entry.id   AF-A0AAV5JIG3-F1
#
_cell.length_a   1.000
_cell.length_b   1.000
_cell.length_c   1.000
_cell.angle_alpha   90.00
_cell.angle_beta   90.00
_cell.angle_gamma   90.00
#
_symmetry.space_group_name_H-M   'P 1'
#
loop_
_entity.id
_entity.type
_entity.pdbx_description
1 polymer ?
#
loop_
_entity_poly.entity_id
_entity_poly.type
_entity_poly.pdbx_seq_one_letter_code
_entity_poly.pdbx_strand_id
1 'polypeptide(L)'
;MVGDGINDAAALASAHVGVAMGGGVGAAGEVSSVVLMGNRLSQLLDALELSRLTMKTVKQNLWWAFAYNIVGIPIAAGMLLPITGTILTPSIAGALMGLSSIGVMANSLLLRFKFSSKQKQIYGKSMETQIYASSDSLINTKEKVKQPYSDERYRDSTSRE
;
A
#
# COMPACT_ATOMS: atom_id res chain seq x y z
N MET A 1 7.44 14.24 -4.62
CA MET A 1 8.45 14.76 -3.67
C MET A 1 7.97 14.48 -2.25
N VAL A 2 8.88 14.20 -1.32
CA VAL A 2 8.56 14.00 0.10
C VAL A 2 9.32 15.05 0.89
N GLY A 3 8.67 15.71 1.83
CA GLY A 3 9.27 16.75 2.67
C GLY A 3 8.55 16.83 4.01
N ASP A 4 9.11 17.55 4.97
CA ASP A 4 8.59 17.63 6.34
C ASP A 4 8.30 19.06 6.80
N GLY A 5 8.71 20.09 6.05
CA GLY A 5 8.64 21.47 6.52
C GLY A 5 8.52 22.57 5.45
N ILE A 6 8.55 23.82 5.95
CA ILE A 6 8.36 25.06 5.17
C ILE A 6 9.37 25.19 4.02
N ASN A 7 10.61 24.73 4.22
CA ASN A 7 11.67 24.83 3.21
C ASN A 7 11.40 23.95 1.97
N ASP A 8 10.68 22.85 2.16
CA ASP A 8 10.30 21.95 1.07
C ASP A 8 8.99 22.34 0.41
N ALA A 9 8.26 23.34 0.94
CA ALA A 9 6.91 23.68 0.51
C ALA A 9 6.81 24.03 -0.97
N ALA A 10 7.73 24.85 -1.49
CA ALA A 10 7.75 25.22 -2.92
C ALA A 10 7.94 23.99 -3.82
N ALA A 11 8.80 23.07 -3.40
CA ALA A 11 9.13 21.89 -4.16
C ALA A 11 8.05 20.78 -4.01
N LEU A 12 7.39 20.69 -2.85
CA LEU A 12 6.17 19.90 -2.64
C LEU A 12 5.01 20.40 -3.50
N ALA A 13 4.80 21.72 -3.57
CA ALA A 13 3.76 22.33 -4.41
C ALA A 13 3.99 22.11 -5.90
N SER A 14 5.26 22.10 -6.34
CA SER A 14 5.62 21.86 -7.74
C SER A 14 5.58 20.39 -8.15
N ALA A 15 5.53 19.46 -7.19
CA ALA A 15 5.57 18.04 -7.48
C ALA A 15 4.22 17.52 -7.98
N HIS A 16 4.25 16.59 -8.94
CA HIS A 16 3.04 15.86 -9.37
C HIS A 16 2.27 15.22 -8.20
N VAL A 17 3.02 14.76 -7.19
CA VAL A 17 2.48 14.33 -5.91
C VAL A 17 3.47 14.79 -4.83
N GLY A 18 3.04 15.76 -4.02
CA GLY A 18 3.74 16.20 -2.81
C GLY A 18 3.28 15.42 -1.59
N VAL A 19 4.21 14.84 -0.84
CA VAL A 19 3.89 14.10 0.40
C VAL A 19 4.56 14.78 1.60
N ALA A 20 3.77 15.25 2.55
CA ALA A 20 4.26 15.83 3.79
C ALA A 20 4.39 14.77 4.90
N MET A 21 5.47 14.85 5.67
CA MET A 21 5.75 14.00 6.85
C MET A 21 5.42 14.74 8.16
N GLY A 22 5.42 14.01 9.28
CA GLY A 22 5.39 14.60 10.62
C GLY A 22 4.12 15.37 10.99
N GLY A 23 2.98 15.04 10.39
CA GLY A 23 1.69 15.70 10.66
C GLY A 23 1.43 16.97 9.84
N GLY A 24 2.29 17.31 8.87
CA GLY A 24 2.02 18.40 7.91
C GLY A 24 1.98 19.79 8.54
N VAL A 25 2.81 20.04 9.55
CA VAL A 25 2.77 21.31 10.29
C VAL A 25 3.24 22.46 9.40
N GLY A 26 2.45 23.54 9.35
CA GLY A 26 2.75 24.74 8.58
C GLY A 26 2.60 24.55 7.07
N ALA A 27 3.41 25.28 6.29
CA ALA A 27 3.24 25.37 4.85
C ALA A 27 3.37 24.02 4.10
N ALA A 28 4.08 23.03 4.66
CA ALA A 28 4.24 21.72 4.03
C ALA A 28 2.93 20.94 3.93
N GLY A 29 2.08 20.97 4.97
CA GLY A 29 0.81 20.26 4.96
C GLY A 29 -0.18 20.89 3.98
N GLU A 30 -0.28 22.21 3.99
CA GLU A 30 -1.23 22.97 3.16
C GLU A 30 -1.02 22.78 1.65
N VAL A 31 0.24 22.65 1.22
CA VAL A 31 0.58 22.51 -0.20
C VAL A 31 0.72 21.06 -0.65
N SER A 32 0.78 20.11 0.28
CA SER A 32 0.96 18.69 -0.04
C SER A 32 -0.35 18.00 -0.44
N SER A 33 -0.26 17.04 -1.34
CA SER A 33 -1.41 16.22 -1.77
C SER A 33 -1.72 15.08 -0.78
N VAL A 34 -0.72 14.65 -0.01
CA VAL A 34 -0.83 13.56 0.97
C VAL A 34 -0.04 13.93 2.22
N VAL A 35 -0.64 13.75 3.40
CA VAL A 35 0.02 14.00 4.69
C VAL A 35 0.13 12.68 5.47
N LEU A 36 1.35 12.33 5.88
CA LEU A 36 1.65 11.15 6.68
C LEU A 36 1.66 11.51 8.17
N MET A 37 0.60 11.08 8.87
CA MET A 37 0.37 11.41 10.27
C MET A 37 1.30 10.67 11.24
N GLY A 38 1.76 9.46 10.90
CA GLY A 38 2.49 8.60 11.84
C GLY A 38 3.99 8.85 11.94
N ASN A 39 4.51 9.91 11.31
CA ASN A 39 5.93 10.25 11.20
C ASN A 39 6.84 9.04 10.84
N ARG A 40 6.33 8.11 10.02
CA ARG A 40 7.02 6.89 9.61
C ARG A 40 7.03 6.81 8.10
N LEU A 41 8.22 6.73 7.52
CA LEU A 41 8.38 6.65 6.06
C LEU A 41 7.77 5.36 5.49
N SER A 42 7.60 4.31 6.31
CA SER A 42 6.89 3.09 5.90
C SER A 42 5.44 3.34 5.48
N GLN A 43 4.77 4.38 6.01
CA GLN A 43 3.41 4.74 5.62
C GLN A 43 3.33 5.24 4.17
N LEU A 44 4.44 5.78 3.62
CA LEU A 44 4.51 6.16 2.22
C LEU A 44 4.36 4.93 1.31
N LEU A 45 5.01 3.82 1.68
CA LEU A 45 4.91 2.57 0.92
C LEU A 45 3.50 2.00 0.96
N ASP A 46 2.87 2.02 2.14
CA ASP A 46 1.48 1.60 2.32
C ASP A 46 0.52 2.44 1.46
N ALA A 47 0.70 3.77 1.42
CA ALA A 47 -0.10 4.68 0.60
C ALA A 47 0.08 4.41 -0.91
N LEU A 48 1.31 4.16 -1.36
CA LEU A 48 1.59 3.81 -2.76
C LEU A 48 1.01 2.46 -3.15
N GLU A 49 1.09 1.46 -2.27
CA GLU A 49 0.47 0.15 -2.49
C GLU A 49 -1.05 0.26 -2.58
N LEU A 50 -1.67 1.00 -1.66
CA LEU A 50 -3.10 1.27 -1.69
C LEU A 50 -3.51 1.96 -3.00
N SER A 51 -2.77 2.98 -3.43
CA SER A 51 -3.02 3.68 -4.70
C SER A 51 -2.99 2.73 -5.90
N ARG A 52 -2.00 1.84 -5.99
CA ARG A 52 -1.91 0.83 -7.07
C ARG A 52 -3.10 -0.11 -7.08
N LEU A 53 -3.49 -0.59 -5.89
CA LEU A 53 -4.65 -1.47 -5.72
C LEU A 53 -5.94 -0.76 -6.15
N THR A 54 -6.13 0.49 -5.72
CA THR A 54 -7.29 1.31 -6.12
C THR A 54 -7.34 1.52 -7.62
N MET A 55 -6.21 1.88 -8.24
CA MET A 55 -6.15 2.09 -9.68
C MET A 55 -6.45 0.81 -10.47
N LYS A 56 -6.05 -0.37 -9.97
CA LYS A 56 -6.42 -1.65 -10.58
C LYS A 56 -7.93 -1.87 -10.55
N THR A 57 -8.57 -1.61 -9.41
CA THR A 57 -10.02 -1.73 -9.27
C THR A 57 -10.76 -0.74 -10.17
N VAL A 58 -10.31 0.51 -10.25
CA VAL A 58 -10.87 1.53 -11.16
C VAL A 58 -10.78 1.07 -12.62
N LYS A 59 -9.63 0.55 -13.06
CA LYS A 59 -9.47 0.02 -14.43
C LYS A 59 -10.41 -1.15 -14.72
N GLN A 60 -10.62 -2.05 -13.76
CA GLN A 60 -11.56 -3.17 -13.91
C GLN A 60 -13.01 -2.67 -14.03
N ASN A 61 -13.41 -1.75 -13.17
CA ASN A 61 -14.76 -1.18 -13.19
C ASN A 61 -15.01 -0.43 -14.50
N LEU A 62 -14.03 0.32 -14.98
CA LEU A 62 -14.09 1.04 -16.25
C LEU A 62 -14.17 0.08 -17.45
N TRP A 63 -13.44 -1.03 -17.41
CA TRP A 63 -13.52 -2.06 -18.44
C TRP A 63 -14.92 -2.67 -18.54
N TRP A 64 -15.55 -2.99 -17.42
CA TRP A 64 -16.94 -3.46 -17.38
C TRP A 64 -17.93 -2.42 -17.91
N ALA A 65 -17.75 -1.14 -17.56
CA ALA A 65 -18.58 -0.06 -18.07
C ALA A 65 -18.47 0.07 -19.60
N PHE A 66 -17.26 0.02 -20.16
CA PHE A 66 -17.07 0.03 -21.61
C PHE A 66 -17.60 -1.22 -22.28
N ALA A 67 -17.38 -2.42 -21.72
CA ALA A 67 -17.89 -3.66 -22.28
C ALA A 67 -19.43 -3.63 -22.37
N TYR A 68 -20.10 -3.13 -21.33
CA TYR A 68 -21.55 -2.95 -21.34
C TYR A 68 -22.00 -1.99 -22.43
N ASN A 69 -21.33 -0.84 -22.60
CA ASN A 69 -21.70 0.14 -23.65
C ASN A 69 -21.40 -0.39 -25.06
N ILE A 70 -20.27 -1.06 -25.27
CA ILE A 70 -19.88 -1.64 -26.56
C ILE A 70 -20.89 -2.71 -27.00
N VAL A 71 -21.43 -3.48 -26.07
CA VAL A 71 -22.46 -4.50 -26.38
C VAL A 71 -23.85 -3.85 -26.44
N GLY A 72 -24.17 -2.95 -25.52
CA GLY A 72 -25.48 -2.32 -25.42
C GLY A 72 -25.83 -1.41 -26.59
N ILE A 73 -24.88 -0.65 -27.13
CA ILE A 73 -25.13 0.29 -28.25
C ILE A 73 -25.55 -0.46 -29.54
N PRO A 74 -24.83 -1.48 -30.04
CA PRO A 74 -25.26 -2.27 -31.20
C PRO A 74 -26.61 -2.97 -31.00
N ILE A 75 -26.85 -3.48 -29.79
CA ILE A 75 -28.11 -4.11 -29.43
C ILE A 75 -29.26 -3.10 -29.51
N ALA A 76 -29.10 -1.91 -28.93
CA ALA A 76 -30.07 -0.82 -29.00
C ALA A 76 -30.24 -0.25 -30.43
N ALA A 77 -29.17 -0.26 -31.24
CA ALA A 77 -29.20 0.14 -32.64
C ALA A 77 -29.93 -0.86 -33.56
N GLY A 78 -30.45 -1.96 -33.01
CA GLY A 78 -31.32 -2.88 -33.74
C GLY A 78 -30.62 -4.14 -34.27
N MET A 79 -29.40 -4.45 -33.81
CA MET A 79 -28.71 -5.69 -34.19
C MET A 79 -29.49 -6.96 -33.84
N LEU A 80 -30.36 -6.91 -32.83
CA LEU A 80 -31.24 -8.02 -32.42
C LEU A 80 -32.63 -8.01 -33.08
N LEU A 81 -32.99 -6.96 -33.83
CA LEU A 81 -34.27 -6.92 -34.56
C LEU A 81 -34.51 -8.15 -35.46
N PRO A 82 -33.54 -8.66 -36.23
CA PRO A 82 -33.79 -9.80 -37.12
C PRO A 82 -33.92 -11.16 -36.39
N ILE A 83 -33.59 -11.26 -35.09
CA ILE A 83 -33.51 -12.55 -34.37
C ILE A 83 -34.56 -12.65 -33.25
N THR A 84 -34.78 -11.59 -32.48
CA THR A 84 -35.64 -11.66 -31.28
C THR A 84 -36.82 -10.68 -31.29
N GLY A 85 -36.91 -9.74 -32.25
CA GLY A 85 -38.02 -8.77 -32.35
C GLY A 85 -38.16 -7.83 -31.13
N THR A 86 -37.21 -7.87 -30.20
CA THR A 86 -37.21 -7.11 -28.95
C THR A 86 -36.20 -5.99 -29.02
N ILE A 87 -36.67 -4.77 -28.74
CA ILE A 87 -35.82 -3.60 -28.57
C ILE A 87 -35.43 -3.54 -27.10
N LEU A 88 -34.16 -3.32 -26.79
CA LEU A 88 -33.72 -3.17 -25.40
C LEU A 88 -34.41 -1.93 -24.80
N THR A 89 -35.36 -2.13 -23.90
CA THR A 89 -36.11 -1.02 -23.31
C THR A 89 -35.20 -0.22 -22.37
N PRO A 90 -35.20 1.13 -22.43
CA PRO A 90 -34.36 1.97 -21.55
C PRO A 90 -34.50 1.66 -20.06
N SER A 91 -35.65 1.16 -19.62
CA SER A 91 -35.91 0.71 -18.25
C SER A 91 -35.06 -0.49 -17.82
N ILE A 92 -34.91 -1.51 -18.68
CA ILE A 92 -34.10 -2.71 -18.40
C ILE A 92 -32.62 -2.35 -18.45
N ALA A 93 -32.23 -1.51 -19.40
CA ALA A 93 -30.86 -1.00 -19.49
C ALA A 93 -30.47 -0.19 -18.25
N GLY A 94 -31.38 0.66 -17.74
CA GLY A 94 -31.20 1.41 -16.50
C GLY A 94 -31.12 0.51 -15.27
N ALA A 95 -31.96 -0.54 -15.19
CA ALA A 95 -31.92 -1.51 -14.09
C ALA A 95 -30.59 -2.28 -14.04
N LEU A 96 -30.11 -2.76 -15.19
CA LEU A 96 -28.80 -3.43 -15.30
C LEU A 96 -27.64 -2.49 -14.95
N MET A 97 -27.71 -1.23 -15.37
CA MET A 97 -26.71 -0.21 -15.03
C MET A 97 -26.67 0.05 -13.51
N GLY A 98 -27.83 0.11 -12.85
CA GLY A 98 -27.94 0.22 -11.40
C GLY A 98 -27.34 -0.99 -10.66
N LEU A 99 -27.67 -2.21 -11.10
CA LEU A 99 -27.11 -3.44 -10.52
C LEU A 99 -25.59 -3.54 -10.69
N SER A 100 -25.07 -3.10 -11.84
CA SER A 100 -23.62 -3.04 -12.11
C SER A 100 -22.89 -2.11 -11.14
N SER A 101 -23.49 -0.96 -10.80
CA SER A 101 -22.95 -0.03 -9.80
C SER A 101 -22.77 -0.68 -8.42
N ILE A 102 -23.73 -1.49 -7.99
CA ILE A 102 -23.64 -2.22 -6.71
C ILE A 102 -22.49 -3.25 -6.75
N GLY A 103 -22.32 -3.96 -7.86
CA GLY A 103 -21.22 -4.90 -8.05
C GLY A 103 -19.85 -4.23 -8.06
N VAL A 104 -19.74 -3.10 -8.77
CA VAL A 104 -18.55 -2.25 -8.82
C VAL A 104 -18.20 -1.67 -7.44
N MET A 105 -19.21 -1.23 -6.70
CA MET A 105 -19.06 -0.75 -5.32
C MET A 105 -18.61 -1.87 -4.38
N ALA A 106 -19.19 -3.07 -4.49
CA ALA A 106 -18.77 -4.24 -3.73
C ALA A 106 -17.32 -4.63 -4.03
N ASN A 107 -16.90 -4.62 -5.29
CA ASN A 107 -15.51 -4.87 -5.71
C ASN A 107 -14.54 -3.83 -5.12
N SER A 108 -14.98 -2.56 -5.07
CA SER A 108 -14.23 -1.47 -4.46
C SER A 108 -14.13 -1.61 -2.93
N LEU A 109 -15.18 -2.06 -2.26
CA LEU A 109 -15.17 -2.38 -0.83
C LEU A 109 -14.26 -3.58 -0.51
N LEU A 110 -14.22 -4.58 -1.39
CA LEU A 110 -13.37 -5.76 -1.22
C LEU A 110 -11.87 -5.40 -1.19
N LEU A 111 -11.50 -4.30 -1.83
CA LEU A 111 -10.15 -3.75 -1.80
C LEU A 111 -9.69 -3.41 -0.37
N ARG A 112 -10.58 -2.87 0.46
CA ARG A 112 -10.30 -2.55 1.87
C ARG A 112 -9.90 -3.79 2.66
N PHE A 113 -10.59 -4.92 2.42
CA PHE A 113 -10.29 -6.19 3.08
C PHE A 113 -8.99 -6.81 2.58
N LYS A 114 -8.71 -6.71 1.26
CA LYS A 114 -7.43 -7.18 0.68
C LYS A 114 -6.23 -6.39 1.22
N PHE A 115 -6.35 -5.07 1.30
CA PHE A 115 -5.31 -4.21 1.83
C PHE A 115 -5.03 -4.52 3.31
N SER A 116 -6.08 -4.62 4.14
CA SER A 116 -5.95 -4.95 5.56
C SER A 116 -5.31 -6.33 5.79
N SER A 117 -5.66 -7.33 4.97
CA SER A 117 -5.07 -8.68 5.05
C SER A 117 -3.59 -8.69 4.66
N LYS A 118 -3.21 -7.93 3.62
CA LYS A 118 -1.83 -7.81 3.15
C LYS A 118 -0.95 -7.07 4.15
N GLN A 119 -1.48 -6.02 4.78
CA GLN A 119 -0.81 -5.29 5.84
C GLN A 119 -0.56 -6.18 7.07
N LYS A 120 -1.55 -6.98 7.49
CA LYS A 120 -1.38 -7.95 8.59
C LYS A 120 -0.27 -8.97 8.32
N GLN A 121 -0.12 -9.42 7.07
CA GLN A 121 0.93 -10.36 6.68
C GLN A 121 2.32 -9.72 6.66
N ILE A 122 2.47 -8.51 6.11
CA ILE A 122 3.76 -7.82 5.97
C ILE A 122 4.29 -7.39 7.34
N TYR A 123 3.46 -6.75 8.18
CA TYR A 123 3.89 -6.29 9.50
C TYR A 123 3.92 -7.43 10.54
N GLY A 124 3.06 -8.45 10.42
CA GLY A 124 3.10 -9.64 11.27
C GLY A 124 4.36 -10.49 11.07
N LYS A 125 4.77 -10.73 9.82
CA LYS A 125 6.00 -11.47 9.49
C LYS A 125 7.28 -10.72 9.92
N SER A 126 7.27 -9.39 9.84
CA SER A 126 8.36 -8.53 10.32
C SER A 126 8.56 -8.67 11.84
N MET A 127 7.49 -8.72 12.62
CA MET A 127 7.60 -8.91 14.08
C MET A 127 8.10 -10.31 14.43
N GLU A 128 7.63 -11.35 13.76
CA GLU A 128 8.11 -12.72 13.98
C GLU A 128 9.61 -12.85 13.66
N THR A 129 10.07 -12.29 12.53
CA THR A 129 11.49 -12.31 12.15
C THR A 129 12.37 -11.53 13.13
N GLN A 130 11.90 -10.39 13.67
CA GLN A 130 12.65 -9.62 14.68
C GLN A 130 12.70 -10.32 16.04
N ILE A 131 11.64 -11.04 16.44
CA ILE A 131 11.60 -11.83 17.67
C ILE A 131 12.60 -12.99 17.59
N TYR A 132 12.65 -13.71 16.47
CA TYR A 132 13.64 -14.77 16.26
C TYR A 132 15.08 -14.23 16.22
N ALA A 133 15.34 -13.16 15.47
CA ALA A 133 16.67 -12.55 15.40
C ALA A 133 17.15 -11.95 16.75
N SER A 134 16.24 -11.37 17.53
CA SER A 134 16.57 -10.86 18.87
C SER A 134 16.82 -12.00 19.86
N SER A 135 16.08 -13.10 19.76
CA SER A 135 16.28 -14.29 20.61
C SER A 135 17.64 -14.93 20.38
N ASP A 136 18.08 -15.08 19.12
CA ASP A 136 19.41 -15.62 18.79
C ASP A 136 20.56 -14.74 19.32
N SER A 137 20.38 -13.41 19.27
CA SER A 137 21.37 -12.47 19.83
C SER A 137 21.49 -12.56 21.36
N LEU A 138 20.37 -12.79 22.06
CA LEU A 138 20.34 -12.98 23.52
C LEU A 138 20.92 -14.35 23.91
N ILE A 139 20.72 -15.38 23.09
CA ILE A 139 21.29 -16.72 23.29
C ILE A 139 22.82 -16.65 23.12
N ASN A 140 23.31 -16.05 22.03
CA ASN A 140 24.75 -15.89 21.77
C ASN A 140 25.45 -15.06 22.86
N THR A 141 24.80 -13.99 23.34
CA THR A 141 25.31 -13.17 24.45
C THR A 141 25.42 -13.97 25.76
N LYS A 142 24.46 -14.85 26.07
CA LYS A 142 24.52 -15.73 27.25
C LYS A 142 25.57 -16.83 27.13
N GLU A 143 25.81 -17.34 25.93
CA GLU A 143 26.85 -18.34 25.65
C GLU A 143 28.26 -17.76 25.86
N LYS A 144 28.49 -16.53 25.38
CA LYS A 144 29.77 -15.82 25.49
C LYS A 144 30.16 -15.46 26.92
N VAL A 145 29.19 -15.34 27.83
CA VAL A 145 29.43 -15.07 29.27
C VAL A 145 29.85 -16.34 30.02
N LYS A 146 29.65 -17.54 29.46
CA LYS A 146 29.92 -18.83 30.13
C LYS A 146 31.32 -19.40 29.91
N GLN A 147 32.16 -18.80 29.06
CA GLN A 147 33.55 -19.22 28.84
C GLN A 147 34.53 -18.24 29.51
N PRO A 148 35.09 -18.57 30.68
CA PRO A 148 36.00 -17.69 31.41
C PRO A 148 37.41 -17.77 30.79
N TYR A 149 38.10 -16.63 30.86
CA TYR A 149 39.52 -16.43 30.58
C TYR A 149 40.40 -17.66 30.86
N SER A 150 41.07 -18.18 29.83
CA SER A 150 42.28 -19.00 29.98
C SER A 150 43.49 -18.07 30.03
N ASP A 151 44.08 -17.93 31.21
CA ASP A 151 45.20 -17.05 31.52
C ASP A 151 46.53 -17.74 31.14
N GLU A 152 47.11 -17.40 29.99
CA GLU A 152 48.41 -17.92 29.52
C GLU A 152 49.35 -16.79 29.06
N ARG A 153 49.45 -15.68 29.77
CA ARG A 153 50.51 -14.68 29.51
C ARG A 153 51.02 -14.00 30.77
N TYR A 154 51.79 -14.73 31.58
CA TYR A 154 52.76 -14.10 32.49
C TYR A 154 53.96 -15.04 32.79
N ARG A 155 54.83 -15.21 31.80
CA ARG A 155 56.21 -15.72 31.97
C ARG A 155 57.10 -15.04 30.96
N ASP A 156 57.58 -13.84 31.29
CA ASP A 156 58.95 -13.39 31.01
C ASP A 156 59.06 -11.89 31.28
N SER A 157 59.72 -11.49 32.37
CA SER A 157 60.46 -10.22 32.45
C SER A 157 61.20 -10.06 33.78
N THR A 158 61.94 -11.06 34.25
CA THR A 158 62.91 -10.88 35.35
C THR A 158 64.16 -11.73 35.11
N SER A 159 64.97 -11.34 34.13
CA SER A 159 66.38 -11.73 34.04
C SER A 159 67.10 -10.83 33.03
N ARG A 160 67.99 -9.98 33.55
CA ARG A 160 69.10 -9.20 32.93
C ARG A 160 69.13 -7.85 33.64
N GLU A 161 69.86 -7.81 34.75
CA GLU A 161 71.26 -7.34 34.88
C GLU A 161 71.31 -5.84 35.16
#